data_AF-A0A2E1Z733-F1
#
_entry.id   AF-A0A2E1Z733-F1
#
_cell.length_a   1.000
_cell.length_b   1.000
_cell.length_c   1.000
_cell.angle_alpha   90.00
_cell.angle_beta   90.00
_cell.angle_gamma   90.00
#
_symmetry.space_group_name_H-M   'P 1'
#
loop_
_entity.id
_entity.type
_entity.pdbx_description
1 polymer ?
#
loop_
_entity_poly.entity_id
_entity_poly.type
_entity_poly.pdbx_seq_one_letter_code
_entity_poly.pdbx_strand_id
1 'polypeptide(L)'
;MSCPKTQHLLQEYFSDGLTPLAKKEIENHLNSCEQCNDEFEFFLLAHRNMKGWKDQSVPHWDRGLELFKREHRSEKESMGFWGRWQLVPTAISFVMLCVLLLNVSVISGERGFFVSFGANSSNLQLQYQLAEIQEQYLVEMDTLVDQVGEWLDSNNVQVLQVVMERTREATMENLDLIYAYFEQQRLRDLEDMRISYQELVDSDYETIRSLQQLARFVSYQDDAVR
;
A
#
# COMPACT_ATOMS: atom_id res chain seq x y z
N MET A 1 -5.10 78.86 -23.72
CA MET A 1 -4.88 78.11 -22.47
C MET A 1 -3.88 78.88 -21.62
N SER A 2 -3.86 78.68 -20.30
CA SER A 2 -2.80 79.22 -19.44
C SER A 2 -1.50 78.42 -19.66
N CYS A 3 -0.37 79.11 -19.82
CA CYS A 3 0.95 78.51 -20.03
C CYS A 3 1.34 77.39 -19.03
N PRO A 4 0.96 77.38 -17.73
CA PRO A 4 1.29 76.26 -16.85
C PRO A 4 0.59 74.94 -17.23
N LYS A 5 -0.59 75.01 -17.87
CA LYS A 5 -1.33 73.80 -18.27
C LYS A 5 -0.67 73.10 -19.46
N THR A 6 0.05 73.83 -20.30
CA THR A 6 0.69 73.27 -21.50
C THR A 6 1.97 72.52 -21.16
N GLN A 7 2.67 72.88 -20.07
CA GLN A 7 3.82 72.11 -19.56
C GLN A 7 3.45 70.66 -19.18
N HIS A 8 2.32 70.45 -18.50
CA HIS A 8 1.87 69.11 -18.11
C HIS A 8 1.47 68.26 -19.33
N LEU A 9 0.76 68.87 -20.28
CA LEU A 9 0.34 68.18 -21.50
C LEU A 9 1.51 67.88 -22.44
N LEU A 10 2.58 68.68 -22.42
CA LEU A 10 3.81 68.42 -23.16
C LEU A 10 4.53 67.17 -22.64
N GLN A 11 4.54 66.92 -21.33
CA GLN A 11 5.12 65.69 -20.77
C GLN A 11 4.37 64.44 -21.25
N GLU A 12 3.03 64.51 -21.30
CA GLU A 12 2.18 63.43 -21.81
C GLU A 12 2.32 63.23 -23.34
N TYR A 13 2.70 64.27 -24.08
CA TYR A 13 2.98 64.19 -25.51
C TYR A 13 4.22 63.32 -25.79
N PHE A 14 5.27 63.44 -24.97
CA PHE A 14 6.49 62.63 -25.12
C PHE A 14 6.35 61.18 -24.64
N SER A 15 5.30 60.86 -23.89
CA SER A 15 4.98 59.49 -23.45
C SER A 15 3.97 58.76 -24.34
N ASP A 16 3.69 59.29 -25.54
CA ASP A 16 2.73 58.75 -26.53
C ASP A 16 1.29 58.54 -26.01
N GLY A 17 0.93 59.21 -24.90
CA GLY A 17 -0.34 59.00 -24.18
C GLY A 17 -1.47 59.97 -24.52
N LEU A 18 -1.32 60.81 -25.55
CA LEU A 18 -2.20 61.97 -25.75
C LEU A 18 -3.43 61.68 -26.63
N THR A 19 -4.60 62.17 -26.21
CA THR A 19 -5.81 62.14 -27.04
C THR A 19 -5.69 63.11 -28.24
N PRO A 20 -6.31 62.82 -29.40
CA PRO A 20 -6.18 63.64 -30.61
C PRO A 20 -6.78 65.04 -30.47
N LEU A 21 -7.70 65.23 -29.50
CA LEU A 21 -8.27 66.55 -29.16
C LEU A 21 -7.27 67.41 -28.39
N ALA A 22 -6.60 66.85 -27.38
CA ALA A 22 -5.57 67.55 -26.61
C ALA A 22 -4.38 67.96 -27.50
N LYS A 23 -4.03 67.13 -28.49
CA LYS A 23 -2.98 67.46 -29.47
C LYS A 23 -3.30 68.73 -30.27
N LYS A 24 -4.54 68.86 -30.77
CA LYS A 24 -4.98 70.06 -31.51
C LYS A 24 -5.00 71.30 -30.63
N GLU A 25 -5.37 71.17 -29.36
CA GLU A 25 -5.36 72.29 -28.41
C GLU A 25 -3.94 72.79 -28.12
N ILE A 26 -2.96 71.89 -28.05
CA ILE A 26 -1.54 72.25 -27.88
C ILE A 26 -0.99 72.89 -29.15
N GLU A 27 -1.23 72.31 -30.33
CA GLU A 27 -0.78 72.87 -31.61
C GLU A 27 -1.31 74.31 -31.81
N ASN A 28 -2.59 74.55 -31.48
CA ASN A 28 -3.17 75.89 -31.51
C ASN A 28 -2.50 76.84 -30.51
N HIS A 29 -2.10 76.35 -29.33
CA HIS A 29 -1.42 77.17 -28.33
C HIS A 29 0.03 77.48 -28.72
N LEU A 30 0.77 76.51 -29.25
CA LEU A 30 2.14 76.70 -29.75
C LEU A 30 2.19 77.74 -30.89
N ASN A 31 1.19 77.73 -31.78
CA ASN A 31 1.06 78.75 -32.82
C ASN A 31 0.73 80.16 -32.28
N SER A 32 0.19 80.25 -31.06
CA SER A 32 -0.23 81.53 -30.44
C SER A 32 0.79 82.11 -29.46
N CYS A 33 1.71 81.29 -28.93
CA CYS A 33 2.64 81.67 -27.88
C CYS A 33 4.07 81.27 -28.26
N GLU A 34 4.87 82.26 -28.63
CA GLU A 34 6.27 82.10 -29.05
C GLU A 34 7.12 81.44 -27.95
N GLN A 35 6.96 81.86 -26.70
CA GLN A 35 7.72 81.31 -25.57
C GLN A 35 7.50 79.79 -25.38
N CYS A 36 6.25 79.33 -25.50
CA CYS A 36 5.95 77.89 -25.39
C CYS A 36 6.46 77.10 -26.60
N ASN A 37 6.51 77.73 -27.78
CA ASN A 37 7.08 77.11 -28.98
C ASN A 37 8.61 76.94 -28.87
N ASP A 38 9.30 77.95 -28.34
CA ASP A 38 10.74 77.89 -28.10
C ASP A 38 11.12 76.81 -27.08
N GLU A 39 10.35 76.71 -25.99
CA GLU A 39 10.51 75.64 -25.01
C GLU A 39 10.29 74.25 -25.64
N PHE A 40 9.27 74.12 -26.49
CA PHE A 40 8.98 72.87 -27.19
C PHE A 40 10.10 72.45 -28.15
N GLU A 41 10.63 73.37 -28.94
CA GLU A 41 11.76 73.11 -29.83
C GLU A 41 13.03 72.74 -29.06
N PHE A 42 13.27 73.39 -27.91
CA PHE A 42 14.36 73.00 -27.01
C PHE A 42 14.21 71.55 -26.52
N PHE A 43 13.01 71.14 -26.11
CA PHE A 43 12.73 69.76 -25.70
C PHE A 43 12.88 68.76 -26.86
N LEU A 44 12.46 69.12 -28.08
CA LEU A 44 12.65 68.27 -29.25
C LEU A 44 14.13 68.05 -29.57
N LEU A 45 14.96 69.09 -29.46
CA LEU A 45 16.41 69.01 -29.63
C LEU A 45 17.05 68.13 -28.56
N ALA A 46 16.70 68.32 -27.29
CA ALA A 46 17.19 67.51 -26.18
C ALA A 46 16.80 66.03 -26.35
N HIS A 47 15.55 65.75 -26.71
CA HIS A 47 15.06 64.39 -26.96
C HIS A 47 15.76 63.73 -28.14
N ARG A 48 16.04 64.47 -29.23
CA ARG A 48 16.84 63.96 -30.35
C ARG A 48 18.27 63.62 -29.94
N ASN A 49 18.90 64.46 -29.13
CA ASN A 49 20.25 64.20 -28.59
C ASN A 49 20.27 62.98 -27.67
N MET A 50 19.25 62.80 -26.83
CA MET A 50 19.10 61.63 -25.96
C MET A 50 18.87 60.34 -26.76
N LYS A 51 18.08 60.37 -27.84
CA LYS A 51 17.93 59.22 -28.74
C LYS A 51 19.24 58.85 -29.46
N GLY A 52 20.11 59.83 -29.69
CA GLY A 52 21.45 59.63 -30.26
C GLY A 52 22.49 59.16 -29.23
N TRP A 53 22.16 59.20 -27.94
CA TRP A 53 23.05 58.76 -26.87
C TRP A 53 23.26 57.25 -26.98
N LYS A 54 24.49 56.85 -27.25
CA LYS A 54 24.92 55.44 -27.22
C LYS A 54 25.74 55.25 -25.97
N ASP A 55 25.45 54.19 -25.22
CA ASP A 55 26.27 53.80 -24.08
C ASP A 55 27.66 53.43 -24.58
N GLN A 56 28.63 54.33 -24.34
CA GLN A 56 30.02 54.08 -24.63
C GLN A 56 30.61 53.27 -23.47
N SER A 57 31.31 52.18 -23.80
CA SER A 57 32.02 51.41 -22.78
C SER A 57 33.03 52.30 -22.07
N VAL A 58 32.92 52.39 -20.74
CA VAL A 58 33.89 53.09 -19.89
C VAL A 58 35.28 52.54 -20.21
N PRO A 59 36.30 53.38 -20.39
CA PRO A 59 37.64 52.91 -20.72
C PRO A 59 38.21 52.02 -19.60
N HIS A 60 39.13 51.14 -19.97
CA HIS A 60 39.80 50.14 -19.11
C HIS A 60 40.45 50.63 -17.79
N TRP A 61 40.49 51.94 -17.52
CA TRP A 61 41.05 52.47 -16.27
C TRP A 61 40.05 52.40 -15.11
N ASP A 62 38.75 52.30 -15.38
CA ASP A 62 37.73 52.05 -14.36
C ASP A 62 37.72 50.57 -13.98
N ARG A 63 38.73 50.20 -13.18
CA ARG A 63 38.89 48.85 -12.64
C ARG A 63 37.83 48.51 -11.59
N GLY A 64 37.10 49.47 -11.04
CA GLY A 64 36.12 49.23 -9.98
C GLY A 64 34.99 48.33 -10.46
N LEU A 65 34.38 48.69 -11.58
CA LEU A 65 33.25 47.95 -12.13
C LEU A 65 33.66 46.58 -12.69
N GLU A 66 34.89 46.46 -13.22
CA GLU A 66 35.46 45.18 -13.64
C GLU A 66 35.82 44.28 -12.45
N LEU A 67 36.31 44.82 -11.34
CA LEU A 67 36.58 44.06 -10.12
C LEU A 67 35.28 43.57 -9.46
N PHE A 68 34.28 44.44 -9.33
CA PHE A 68 32.95 44.05 -8.86
C PHE A 68 32.29 43.05 -9.81
N LYS A 69 32.42 43.23 -11.13
CA LYS A 69 32.02 42.21 -12.09
C LYS A 69 32.83 40.94 -11.91
N ARG A 70 34.12 40.95 -11.64
CA ARG A 70 34.91 39.72 -11.48
C ARG A 70 34.55 38.96 -10.19
N GLU A 71 34.21 39.69 -9.12
CA GLU A 71 33.80 39.10 -7.84
C GLU A 71 32.35 38.59 -7.88
N HIS A 72 31.45 39.26 -8.62
CA HIS A 72 30.04 38.86 -8.77
C HIS A 72 29.70 38.15 -10.08
N ARG A 73 30.64 38.01 -11.01
CA ARG A 73 30.51 37.12 -12.16
C ARG A 73 30.74 35.73 -11.60
N SER A 74 29.63 35.04 -11.30
CA SER A 74 29.61 33.60 -11.58
C SER A 74 30.12 33.51 -13.02
N GLU A 75 31.28 32.91 -13.23
CA GLU A 75 31.74 32.62 -14.57
C GLU A 75 30.55 31.99 -15.28
N LYS A 76 29.95 32.73 -16.21
CA LYS A 76 29.27 32.09 -17.32
C LYS A 76 30.42 31.48 -18.09
N GLU A 77 30.95 30.37 -17.56
CA GLU A 77 31.80 29.46 -18.28
C GLU A 77 31.00 29.14 -19.53
N SER A 78 31.35 29.80 -20.63
CA SER A 78 30.95 29.30 -21.94
C SER A 78 31.64 27.95 -22.00
N MET A 79 30.90 26.91 -21.60
CA MET A 79 31.45 25.58 -21.40
C MET A 79 32.08 25.16 -22.72
N GLY A 80 33.42 25.21 -22.74
CA GLY A 80 34.22 24.90 -23.91
C GLY A 80 33.92 23.48 -24.35
N PHE A 81 34.32 23.12 -25.56
CA PHE A 81 34.10 21.77 -26.10
C PHE A 81 34.45 20.68 -25.06
N TRP A 82 35.60 20.80 -24.39
CA TRP A 82 36.04 19.91 -23.32
C TRP A 82 35.19 19.91 -22.04
N GLY A 83 34.63 21.06 -21.63
CA GLY A 83 33.67 21.11 -20.52
C GLY A 83 32.35 20.42 -20.85
N ARG A 84 31.93 20.45 -22.13
CA ARG A 84 30.76 19.70 -22.60
C ARG A 84 31.00 18.19 -22.58
N TRP A 85 32.24 17.74 -22.79
CA TRP A 85 32.61 16.32 -22.65
C TRP A 85 32.52 15.83 -21.19
N GLN A 86 32.73 16.70 -20.20
CA GLN A 86 32.52 16.35 -18.79
C GLN A 86 31.03 16.20 -18.41
N LEU A 87 30.12 16.77 -19.21
CA LEU A 87 28.69 16.57 -19.05
C LEU A 87 28.16 15.32 -19.76
N VAL A 88 28.98 14.63 -20.57
CA VAL A 88 28.55 13.40 -21.24
C VAL A 88 28.18 12.31 -20.22
N PRO A 89 29.00 12.02 -19.18
CA PRO A 89 28.63 11.04 -18.17
C PRO A 89 27.37 11.41 -17.38
N THR A 90 27.18 12.70 -17.05
CA THR A 90 25.99 13.16 -16.31
C THR A 90 24.74 13.18 -17.17
N ALA A 91 24.86 13.49 -18.47
CA ALA A 91 23.78 13.37 -19.43
C ALA A 91 23.39 11.90 -19.63
N ILE A 92 24.36 10.98 -19.70
CA ILE A 92 24.08 9.54 -19.81
C ILE A 92 23.38 9.04 -18.54
N SER A 93 23.82 9.44 -17.34
CA SER A 93 23.15 9.03 -16.10
C SER A 93 21.75 9.60 -15.99
N PHE A 94 21.52 10.84 -16.45
CA PHE A 94 20.20 11.45 -16.53
C PHE A 94 19.29 10.74 -17.53
N VAL A 95 19.80 10.39 -18.72
CA VAL A 95 19.06 9.59 -19.71
C VAL A 95 18.73 8.21 -19.14
N MET A 96 19.67 7.55 -18.46
CA MET A 96 19.42 6.27 -17.81
C MET A 96 18.36 6.38 -16.71
N LEU A 97 18.38 7.47 -15.93
CA LEU A 97 17.35 7.79 -14.94
C LEU A 97 16.00 8.04 -15.60
N CYS A 98 15.95 8.74 -16.73
CA CYS A 98 14.73 8.92 -17.51
C CYS A 98 14.21 7.59 -18.09
N VAL A 99 15.10 6.72 -18.59
CA VAL A 99 14.75 5.38 -19.06
C VAL A 99 14.13 4.56 -17.92
N LEU A 100 14.70 4.67 -16.71
CA LEU A 100 14.20 3.99 -15.52
C LEU A 100 12.84 4.53 -15.05
N LEU A 101 12.65 5.86 -15.05
CA LEU A 101 11.38 6.48 -14.65
C LEU A 101 10.26 6.29 -15.68
N LEU A 102 10.60 6.29 -16.97
CA LEU A 102 9.64 6.18 -18.08
C LEU A 102 9.40 4.75 -18.56
N ASN A 103 10.11 3.77 -17.98
CA ASN A 103 10.04 2.35 -18.32
C ASN A 103 10.12 2.09 -19.85
N VAL A 104 11.18 2.63 -20.47
CA VAL A 104 11.37 2.51 -21.92
C VAL A 104 11.84 1.10 -22.26
N SER A 105 11.01 0.33 -22.96
CA SER A 105 11.40 -0.96 -23.53
C SER A 105 11.81 -0.78 -24.99
N VAL A 106 13.00 -1.29 -25.34
CA VAL A 106 13.50 -1.35 -26.72
C VAL A 106 13.51 -2.82 -27.13
N ILE A 107 12.68 -3.17 -28.09
CA ILE A 107 12.61 -4.51 -28.65
C ILE A 107 13.14 -4.44 -30.08
N SER A 108 14.26 -5.12 -30.36
CA SER A 108 14.81 -5.24 -31.71
C SER A 108 14.23 -6.46 -32.42
N GLY A 109 13.41 -6.26 -33.45
CA GLY A 109 12.90 -7.31 -34.32
C GLY A 109 13.45 -7.20 -35.75
N GLU A 110 13.33 -8.25 -36.53
CA GLU A 110 13.86 -8.36 -37.91
C GLU A 110 13.31 -7.31 -38.90
N ARG A 111 12.29 -6.52 -38.51
CA ARG A 111 11.61 -5.52 -39.35
C ARG A 111 11.76 -4.07 -38.86
N GLY A 112 12.66 -3.79 -37.92
CA GLY A 112 12.99 -2.42 -37.50
C GLY A 112 12.96 -2.20 -35.98
N PHE A 113 13.36 -1.00 -35.58
CA PHE A 113 13.41 -0.57 -34.17
C PHE A 113 12.06 0.01 -33.74
N PHE A 114 11.46 -0.60 -32.71
CA PHE A 114 10.27 -0.06 -32.06
C PHE A 114 10.67 0.43 -30.66
N VAL A 115 10.52 1.74 -30.44
CA VAL A 115 10.76 2.36 -29.13
C VAL A 115 9.41 2.71 -28.53
N SER A 116 9.06 2.04 -27.43
CA SER A 116 7.81 2.30 -26.72
C SER A 116 8.03 3.11 -25.46
N PHE A 117 7.24 4.18 -25.31
CA PHE A 117 7.24 5.08 -24.17
C PHE A 117 5.88 5.00 -23.47
N GLY A 118 5.88 4.70 -22.18
CA GLY A 118 4.65 4.53 -21.43
C GLY A 118 3.92 3.22 -21.78
N ALA A 119 3.29 2.65 -20.76
CA ALA A 119 2.86 1.26 -20.68
C ALA A 119 1.71 0.82 -21.62
N ASN A 120 1.58 1.36 -22.84
CA ASN A 120 0.41 1.11 -23.70
C ASN A 120 0.69 0.31 -24.98
N SER A 121 1.94 0.12 -25.39
CA SER A 121 2.31 -0.95 -26.35
C SER A 121 2.74 -2.23 -25.63
N SER A 122 3.26 -2.10 -24.41
CA SER A 122 3.42 -3.21 -23.49
C SER A 122 2.07 -3.83 -23.16
N ASN A 123 0.95 -3.10 -23.15
CA ASN A 123 -0.36 -3.69 -22.87
C ASN A 123 -0.83 -4.68 -23.95
N LEU A 124 -0.54 -4.44 -25.25
CA LEU A 124 -0.93 -5.37 -26.32
C LEU A 124 0.00 -6.58 -26.38
N GLN A 125 1.31 -6.38 -26.20
CA GLN A 125 2.27 -7.49 -26.16
C GLN A 125 2.22 -8.26 -24.83
N LEU A 126 1.98 -7.59 -23.70
CA LEU A 126 1.64 -8.24 -22.42
C LEU A 126 0.33 -8.97 -22.54
N GLN A 127 -0.73 -8.45 -23.18
CA GLN A 127 -1.96 -9.24 -23.33
C GLN A 127 -1.73 -10.53 -24.11
N TYR A 128 -0.92 -10.50 -25.16
CA TYR A 128 -0.60 -11.70 -25.93
C TYR A 128 0.28 -12.67 -25.12
N GLN A 129 1.30 -12.15 -24.43
CA GLN A 129 2.15 -12.95 -23.54
C GLN A 129 1.39 -13.46 -22.32
N LEU A 130 0.46 -12.68 -21.76
CA LEU A 130 -0.39 -13.05 -20.63
C LEU A 130 -1.40 -14.11 -21.03
N ALA A 131 -1.93 -14.10 -22.26
CA ALA A 131 -2.83 -15.15 -22.74
C ALA A 131 -2.09 -16.49 -22.88
N GLU A 132 -0.88 -16.48 -23.45
CA GLU A 132 -0.02 -17.67 -23.56
C GLU A 132 0.42 -18.18 -22.18
N ILE A 133 0.83 -17.27 -21.30
CA ILE A 133 1.20 -17.57 -19.93
C ILE A 133 0.00 -18.06 -19.11
N GLN A 134 -1.20 -17.52 -19.34
CA GLN A 134 -2.44 -17.96 -18.67
C GLN A 134 -2.82 -19.37 -19.09
N GLU A 135 -2.69 -19.72 -20.38
CA GLU A 135 -2.92 -21.10 -20.82
C GLU A 135 -1.89 -22.06 -20.19
N GLN A 136 -0.62 -21.67 -20.12
CA GLN A 136 0.41 -22.47 -19.45
C GLN A 136 0.13 -22.64 -17.95
N TYR A 137 -0.26 -21.56 -17.26
CA TYR A 137 -0.59 -21.62 -15.84
C TYR A 137 -1.83 -22.45 -15.56
N LEU A 138 -2.83 -22.47 -16.45
CA LEU A 138 -4.02 -23.32 -16.26
C LEU A 138 -3.67 -24.81 -16.35
N VAL A 139 -2.83 -25.19 -17.31
CA VAL A 139 -2.36 -26.59 -17.43
C VAL A 139 -1.46 -26.97 -16.26
N GLU A 140 -0.54 -26.10 -15.85
CA GLU A 140 0.33 -26.34 -14.69
C GLU A 140 -0.49 -26.43 -13.39
N MET A 141 -1.47 -25.55 -13.19
CA MET A 141 -2.38 -25.60 -12.06
C MET A 141 -3.20 -26.89 -12.03
N ASP A 142 -3.71 -27.37 -13.17
CA ASP A 142 -4.48 -28.62 -13.24
C ASP A 142 -3.62 -29.82 -12.78
N THR A 143 -2.37 -29.88 -13.25
CA THR A 143 -1.43 -30.93 -12.82
C THR A 143 -1.08 -30.85 -11.33
N LEU A 144 -0.98 -29.63 -10.78
CA LEU A 144 -0.73 -29.43 -9.35
C LEU A 144 -1.96 -29.80 -8.50
N VAL A 145 -3.17 -29.49 -8.99
CA VAL A 145 -4.42 -29.86 -8.31
C VAL A 145 -4.58 -31.36 -8.27
N ASP A 146 -4.31 -32.06 -9.38
CA ASP A 146 -4.35 -33.53 -9.42
C ASP A 146 -3.33 -34.15 -8.46
N GLN A 147 -2.09 -33.64 -8.45
CA GLN A 147 -1.04 -34.15 -7.56
C GLN A 147 -1.37 -33.90 -6.08
N VAL A 148 -1.90 -32.72 -5.75
CA VAL A 148 -2.33 -32.38 -4.38
C VAL A 148 -3.56 -33.21 -3.98
N GLY A 149 -4.48 -33.45 -4.91
CA GLY A 149 -5.65 -34.31 -4.71
C GLY A 149 -5.24 -35.75 -4.38
N GLU A 150 -4.31 -36.32 -5.13
CA GLU A 150 -3.77 -37.66 -4.88
C GLU A 150 -3.03 -37.74 -3.54
N TRP A 151 -2.27 -36.69 -3.17
CA TRP A 151 -1.62 -36.62 -1.86
C TRP A 151 -2.61 -36.56 -0.70
N LEU A 152 -3.67 -35.74 -0.84
CA LEU A 152 -4.72 -35.62 0.15
C LEU A 152 -5.46 -36.95 0.35
N ASP A 153 -5.79 -37.64 -0.74
CA ASP A 153 -6.51 -38.91 -0.67
C ASP A 153 -5.64 -40.01 -0.02
N SER A 154 -4.37 -40.12 -0.43
CA SER A 154 -3.42 -41.07 0.16
C SER A 154 -3.19 -40.80 1.65
N ASN A 155 -3.04 -39.53 2.04
CA ASN A 155 -2.86 -39.15 3.43
C ASN A 155 -4.14 -39.44 4.25
N ASN A 156 -5.32 -39.15 3.71
CA ASN A 156 -6.60 -39.46 4.36
C ASN A 156 -6.77 -40.97 4.59
N VAL A 157 -6.41 -41.81 3.62
CA VAL A 157 -6.47 -43.27 3.76
C VAL A 157 -5.51 -43.76 4.86
N GLN A 158 -4.28 -43.24 4.91
CA GLN A 158 -3.31 -43.60 5.95
C GLN A 158 -3.79 -43.18 7.34
N VAL A 159 -4.29 -41.95 7.48
CA VAL A 159 -4.87 -41.47 8.74
C VAL A 159 -6.05 -42.33 9.15
N LEU A 160 -6.95 -42.68 8.22
CA LEU A 160 -8.09 -43.54 8.50
C LEU A 160 -7.65 -44.93 8.99
N GLN A 161 -6.65 -45.53 8.35
CA GLN A 161 -6.09 -46.81 8.78
C GLN A 161 -5.51 -46.74 10.19
N VAL A 162 -4.74 -45.69 10.50
CA VAL A 162 -4.16 -45.47 11.82
C VAL A 162 -5.25 -45.26 12.88
N VAL A 163 -6.28 -44.46 12.57
CA VAL A 163 -7.41 -44.22 13.47
C VAL A 163 -8.19 -45.50 13.71
N MET A 164 -8.45 -46.31 12.67
CA MET A 164 -9.13 -47.60 12.82
C MET A 164 -8.33 -48.57 13.69
N GLU A 165 -7.02 -48.68 13.48
CA GLU A 165 -6.17 -49.57 14.28
C GLU A 165 -6.13 -49.13 15.74
N ARG A 166 -5.90 -47.84 16.01
CA ARG A 166 -5.92 -47.29 17.37
C ARG A 166 -7.27 -47.44 18.04
N THR A 167 -8.35 -47.26 17.30
CA THR A 167 -9.71 -47.46 17.82
C THR A 167 -9.93 -48.93 18.16
N ARG A 168 -9.46 -49.86 17.32
CA ARG A 168 -9.56 -51.30 17.56
C ARG A 168 -8.78 -51.70 18.82
N GLU A 169 -7.54 -51.25 18.95
CA GLU A 169 -6.70 -51.51 20.13
C GLU A 169 -7.36 -50.96 21.41
N ALA A 170 -7.78 -49.70 21.42
CA ALA A 170 -8.43 -49.07 22.57
C ALA A 170 -9.77 -49.74 22.92
N THR A 171 -10.51 -50.21 21.91
CA THR A 171 -11.76 -50.96 22.13
C THR A 171 -11.47 -52.32 22.78
N MET A 172 -10.43 -53.04 22.35
CA MET A 172 -10.05 -54.31 22.98
C MET A 172 -9.62 -54.11 24.43
N GLU A 173 -8.79 -53.11 24.71
CA GLU A 173 -8.36 -52.78 26.07
C GLU A 173 -9.55 -52.42 26.97
N ASN A 174 -10.48 -51.60 26.47
CA ASN A 174 -11.66 -51.22 27.23
C ASN A 174 -12.61 -52.42 27.45
N LEU A 175 -12.77 -53.29 26.44
CA LEU A 175 -13.58 -54.51 26.61
C LEU A 175 -12.98 -55.43 27.69
N ASP A 176 -11.65 -55.58 27.75
CA ASP A 176 -10.99 -56.36 28.79
C ASP A 176 -11.25 -55.80 30.20
N LEU A 177 -11.17 -54.47 30.35
CA LEU A 177 -11.53 -53.78 31.59
C LEU A 177 -13.00 -54.02 31.97
N ILE A 178 -13.91 -53.94 31.00
CA ILE A 178 -15.35 -54.19 31.21
C ILE A 178 -15.59 -55.64 31.62
N TYR A 179 -14.92 -56.61 30.98
CA TYR A 179 -15.02 -58.03 31.35
C TYR A 179 -14.52 -58.28 32.77
N ALA A 180 -13.37 -57.72 33.14
CA ALA A 180 -12.84 -57.82 34.50
C ALA A 180 -13.80 -57.22 35.54
N TYR A 181 -14.41 -56.07 35.24
CA TYR A 181 -15.41 -55.45 36.10
C TYR A 181 -16.66 -56.32 36.24
N PHE A 182 -17.19 -56.87 35.15
CA PHE A 182 -18.36 -57.76 35.22
C PHE A 182 -18.09 -59.03 36.01
N GLU A 183 -16.91 -59.64 35.86
CA GLU A 183 -16.56 -60.83 36.64
C GLU A 183 -16.40 -60.50 38.13
N GLN A 184 -15.79 -59.35 38.45
CA GLN A 184 -15.71 -58.87 39.83
C GLN A 184 -17.11 -58.61 40.43
N GLN A 185 -18.01 -57.98 39.67
CA GLN A 185 -19.37 -57.72 40.10
C GLN A 185 -20.13 -59.04 40.33
N ARG A 186 -20.00 -59.99 39.41
CA ARG A 186 -20.60 -61.32 39.53
C ARG A 186 -20.16 -62.05 40.80
N LEU A 187 -18.87 -62.00 41.14
CA LEU A 187 -18.36 -62.62 42.37
C LEU A 187 -18.92 -61.94 43.63
N ARG A 188 -19.05 -60.61 43.61
CA ARG A 188 -19.68 -59.86 44.71
C ARG A 188 -21.15 -60.23 44.85
N ASP A 189 -21.89 -60.29 43.74
CA ASP A 189 -23.30 -60.68 43.74
C ASP A 189 -23.49 -62.10 44.27
N LEU A 190 -22.58 -63.05 43.94
CA LEU A 190 -22.63 -64.40 44.48
C LEU A 190 -22.39 -64.45 46.00
N GLU A 191 -21.50 -63.62 46.52
CA GLU A 191 -21.26 -63.52 47.97
C GLU A 191 -22.45 -62.86 48.68
N ASP A 192 -23.02 -61.80 48.13
CA ASP A 192 -24.21 -61.13 48.68
C ASP A 192 -25.42 -62.08 48.68
N MET A 193 -25.58 -62.89 47.62
CA MET A 193 -26.60 -63.95 47.57
C MET A 193 -26.37 -64.99 48.66
N ARG A 194 -25.11 -65.41 48.90
CA ARG A 194 -24.80 -66.36 49.96
C ARG A 194 -25.14 -65.80 51.34
N ILE A 195 -24.76 -64.54 51.61
CA ILE A 195 -25.02 -63.88 52.90
C ILE A 195 -26.52 -63.73 53.12
N SER A 196 -27.27 -63.26 52.11
CA SER A 196 -28.73 -63.14 52.21
C SER A 196 -29.43 -64.49 52.42
N TYR A 197 -28.97 -65.57 51.78
CA TYR A 197 -29.49 -66.92 52.08
C TYR A 197 -29.18 -67.35 53.52
N GLN A 198 -28.00 -67.03 54.06
CA GLN A 198 -27.68 -67.33 55.46
C GLN A 198 -28.57 -66.54 56.42
N GLU A 199 -28.79 -65.25 56.17
CA GLU A 199 -29.67 -64.41 56.98
C GLU A 199 -31.12 -64.92 56.97
N LEU A 200 -31.64 -65.33 55.80
CA LEU A 200 -32.95 -65.95 55.69
C LEU A 200 -33.06 -67.23 56.53
N VAL A 201 -32.05 -68.10 56.46
CA VAL A 201 -32.01 -69.35 57.25
C VAL A 201 -31.93 -69.07 58.75
N ASP A 202 -31.11 -68.11 59.18
CA ASP A 202 -30.99 -67.73 60.60
C ASP A 202 -32.30 -67.11 61.12
N SER A 203 -32.95 -66.28 60.32
CA SER A 203 -34.28 -65.72 60.60
C SER A 203 -35.34 -66.81 60.75
N ASP A 204 -35.33 -67.82 59.88
CA ASP A 204 -36.23 -68.98 59.97
C ASP A 204 -35.97 -69.79 61.25
N TYR A 205 -34.71 -70.01 61.63
CA TYR A 205 -34.35 -70.68 62.88
C TYR A 205 -34.84 -69.91 64.12
N GLU A 206 -34.64 -68.59 64.17
CA GLU A 206 -35.13 -67.75 65.28
C GLU A 206 -36.67 -67.70 65.32
N THR A 207 -37.33 -67.68 64.16
CA THR A 207 -38.79 -67.75 64.06
C THR A 207 -39.32 -69.07 64.59
N ILE A 208 -38.73 -70.21 64.19
CA ILE A 208 -39.12 -71.53 64.71
C ILE A 208 -38.88 -71.60 66.22
N ARG A 209 -37.74 -71.08 66.70
CA ARG A 209 -37.40 -71.05 68.12
C ARG A 209 -38.38 -70.21 68.93
N SER A 210 -38.73 -69.01 68.46
CA SER A 210 -39.69 -68.14 69.12
C SER A 210 -41.09 -68.75 69.14
N LEU A 211 -41.53 -69.40 68.05
CA LEU A 211 -42.78 -70.16 68.02
C LEU A 211 -42.78 -71.31 69.04
N GLN A 212 -41.67 -72.05 69.18
CA GLN A 212 -41.55 -73.10 70.21
C GLN A 212 -41.59 -72.54 71.64
N GLN A 213 -40.97 -71.39 71.89
CA GLN A 213 -41.03 -70.72 73.19
C GLN A 213 -42.45 -70.25 73.52
N LEU A 214 -43.15 -69.66 72.55
CA LEU A 214 -44.56 -69.28 72.70
C LEU A 214 -45.45 -70.49 72.99
N ALA A 215 -45.26 -71.60 72.27
CA ALA A 215 -46.01 -72.84 72.52
C ALA A 215 -45.78 -73.38 73.94
N ARG A 216 -44.53 -73.36 74.43
CA ARG A 216 -44.20 -73.77 75.82
C ARG A 216 -44.79 -72.83 76.87
N PHE A 217 -44.80 -71.53 76.61
CA PHE A 217 -45.39 -70.55 77.51
C PHE A 217 -46.91 -70.76 77.63
N VAL A 218 -47.59 -70.97 76.50
CA VAL A 218 -49.03 -71.27 76.48
C VAL A 218 -49.33 -72.59 77.22
N SER A 219 -48.53 -73.65 77.03
CA SER A 219 -48.75 -74.90 77.76
C SER A 219 -48.56 -74.76 79.26
N TYR A 220 -47.56 -74.00 79.72
CA TYR A 220 -47.35 -73.76 81.15
C TYR A 220 -48.48 -72.93 81.78
N GLN A 221 -49.03 -71.97 81.03
CA GLN A 221 -50.16 -71.16 81.48
C GLN A 221 -51.45 -71.99 81.60
N ASP A 222 -51.65 -73.00 80.74
CA ASP A 222 -52.78 -73.94 80.85
C ASP A 222 -52.64 -74.88 82.07
N ASP A 223 -51.42 -75.35 82.36
CA ASP A 223 -51.14 -76.19 83.53
C ASP A 223 -51.23 -75.43 84.86
N ALA A 224 -50.94 -74.12 84.90
CA ALA A 224 -51.02 -73.30 86.11
C ALA A 224 -52.45 -72.82 86.46
N VAL A 225 -53.43 -73.04 85.57
CA VAL A 225 -54.84 -72.64 85.74
C VAL A 225 -55.74 -73.80 86.18
N ARG A 226 -55.18 -75.01 86.39
CA ARG A 226 -55.86 -76.15 87.03
C ARG A 226 -55.45 -76.31 88.49
#